data_AF-A0A960STP5-F1
#
_entry.id   AF-A0A960STP5-F1
#
_cell.length_a   1.000
_cell.length_b   1.000
_cell.length_c   1.000
_cell.angle_alpha   90.00
_cell.angle_beta   90.00
_cell.angle_gamma   90.00
#
_symmetry.space_group_name_H-M   'P 1'
#
loop_
_entity.id
_entity.type
_entity.pdbx_description
1 polymer ?
#
loop_
_entity_poly.entity_id
_entity_poly.type
_entity_poly.pdbx_seq_one_letter_code
_entity_poly.pdbx_strand_id
1 'polypeptide(L)'
;AAQPDPGIEARLDGMIQRIAAAAARDPDGYLNTYTQLKEPDHRWGLNGGDDNWQHDVYNAGAMVEAAVHHYRATGKTRLLEVATRLADHMTELMGPPPKQNVVPGHSLGEEALVKLYLLFREHPELKARMPVAVEEERYLRLAEYWIENRGCHEGRKSFGTYGQDHLPVLEQSTIEGHAVRATLLCAGLVAAANVNGRADYLEAAQRLWDNMVHRRMYVIGGLGAVAGHEGFGPDYVLPNNGYLETCAAIGAGFFHANMNLALADARYADELERVLYNAILPGVSTEGDRYFYENPLEAGPERRRWAWHGCPCCPPMFLKIMGALPGMIYAQGPDALFVNLFIGSRARVTLAGAEVTLRQTTDYPWDGTIRLTIEPDRPVRFALNLRLPHWCGDPGL
;
A
#
# COMPACT_ATOMS: atom_id res chain seq x y z
N ALA A 1 -15.17 -12.94 -1.30
CA ALA A 1 -13.92 -13.70 -1.13
C ALA A 1 -13.70 -14.57 -2.36
N ALA A 2 -12.45 -14.77 -2.81
CA ALA A 2 -12.16 -15.59 -3.99
C ALA A 2 -12.38 -17.10 -3.74
N GLN A 3 -12.07 -17.58 -2.53
CA GLN A 3 -12.34 -18.94 -2.05
C GLN A 3 -12.89 -18.84 -0.62
N PRO A 4 -14.22 -18.90 -0.41
CA PRO A 4 -14.81 -18.88 0.93
C PRO A 4 -14.41 -20.11 1.75
N ASP A 5 -13.99 -19.90 3.00
CA ASP A 5 -13.66 -20.96 3.96
C ASP A 5 -14.35 -20.64 5.32
N PRO A 6 -15.36 -21.42 5.73
CA PRO A 6 -16.10 -21.17 6.97
C PRO A 6 -15.25 -21.26 8.24
N GLY A 7 -14.19 -22.08 8.25
CA GLY A 7 -13.31 -22.24 9.41
C GLY A 7 -12.39 -21.02 9.59
N ILE A 8 -11.83 -20.51 8.49
CA ILE A 8 -11.06 -19.26 8.49
C ILE A 8 -11.98 -18.09 8.87
N GLU A 9 -13.18 -18.03 8.30
CA GLU A 9 -14.15 -16.98 8.56
C GLU A 9 -14.56 -16.95 10.04
N ALA A 10 -14.87 -18.10 10.66
CA ALA A 10 -15.21 -18.18 12.08
C ALA A 10 -14.04 -17.74 12.99
N ARG A 11 -12.81 -18.13 12.64
CA ARG A 11 -11.61 -17.70 13.38
C ARG A 11 -11.41 -16.19 13.29
N LEU A 12 -11.58 -15.62 12.10
CA LEU A 12 -11.46 -14.19 11.85
C LEU A 12 -12.55 -13.40 12.58
N ASP A 13 -13.81 -13.86 12.52
CA ASP A 13 -14.93 -13.26 13.26
C ASP A 13 -14.65 -13.21 14.77
N GLY A 14 -14.08 -14.29 15.33
CA GLY A 14 -13.67 -14.33 16.74
C GLY A 14 -12.56 -13.32 17.08
N MET A 15 -11.59 -13.10 16.19
CA MET A 15 -10.57 -12.07 16.36
C MET A 15 -11.17 -10.66 16.27
N ILE A 16 -12.02 -10.41 15.27
CA ILE A 16 -12.73 -9.14 15.09
C ILE A 16 -13.61 -8.82 16.29
N GLN A 17 -14.28 -9.82 16.87
CA GLN A 17 -15.07 -9.64 18.08
C GLN A 17 -14.21 -9.17 19.27
N ARG A 18 -13.01 -9.72 19.42
CA ARG A 18 -12.06 -9.28 20.47
C ARG A 18 -11.56 -7.85 20.22
N ILE A 19 -11.24 -7.53 18.97
CA ILE A 19 -10.84 -6.16 18.57
C ILE A 19 -11.96 -5.17 18.88
N ALA A 20 -13.19 -5.47 18.47
CA ALA A 20 -14.35 -4.62 18.74
C ALA A 20 -14.63 -4.45 20.24
N ALA A 21 -14.49 -5.53 21.02
CA ALA A 21 -14.63 -5.46 22.47
C ALA A 21 -13.54 -4.60 23.14
N ALA A 22 -12.31 -4.64 22.63
CA ALA A 22 -11.23 -3.77 23.09
C ALA A 22 -11.49 -2.30 22.72
N ALA A 23 -11.86 -2.02 21.46
CA ALA A 23 -12.19 -0.68 20.98
C ALA A 23 -13.37 -0.05 21.74
N ALA A 24 -14.35 -0.85 22.16
CA ALA A 24 -15.49 -0.37 22.95
C ALA A 24 -15.12 0.12 24.36
N ARG A 25 -13.90 -0.15 24.85
CA ARG A 25 -13.42 0.37 26.14
C ARG A 25 -12.97 1.82 26.07
N ASP A 26 -12.65 2.32 24.88
CA ASP A 26 -12.23 3.70 24.65
C ASP A 26 -13.41 4.51 24.11
N PRO A 27 -13.89 5.54 24.83
CA PRO A 27 -15.06 6.32 24.41
C PRO A 27 -14.82 7.03 23.08
N ASP A 28 -13.57 7.45 22.84
CA ASP A 28 -13.18 8.24 21.67
C ASP A 28 -12.80 7.32 20.49
N GLY A 29 -12.82 6.00 20.66
CA GLY A 29 -12.51 5.04 19.58
C GLY A 29 -11.01 4.82 19.33
N TYR A 30 -10.14 5.37 20.19
CA TYR A 30 -8.71 5.10 20.15
C TYR A 30 -8.40 3.62 20.41
N LEU A 31 -7.46 3.05 19.64
CA LEU A 31 -7.07 1.66 19.78
C LEU A 31 -5.58 1.46 19.43
N ASN A 32 -4.76 1.26 20.46
CA ASN A 32 -3.39 0.76 20.34
C ASN A 32 -3.04 0.03 21.65
N THR A 33 -2.71 -1.26 21.57
CA THR A 33 -2.47 -2.08 22.76
C THR A 33 -1.24 -1.64 23.56
N TYR A 34 -0.14 -1.28 22.92
CA TYR A 34 1.06 -0.81 23.61
C TYR A 34 0.76 0.51 24.33
N THR A 35 0.26 1.49 23.59
CA THR A 35 0.03 2.82 24.14
C THR A 35 -1.06 2.80 25.22
N GLN A 36 -2.16 2.05 25.04
CA GLN A 36 -3.20 1.95 26.08
C GLN A 36 -2.75 1.22 27.36
N LEU A 37 -1.82 0.25 27.27
CA LEU A 37 -1.44 -0.59 28.41
C LEU A 37 -0.12 -0.19 29.07
N LYS A 38 0.78 0.47 28.34
CA LYS A 38 2.14 0.79 28.80
C LYS A 38 2.38 2.29 28.90
N GLU A 39 1.82 3.07 27.97
CA GLU A 39 2.09 4.50 27.83
C GLU A 39 0.78 5.30 27.67
N PRO A 40 -0.19 5.18 28.59
CA PRO A 40 -1.58 5.64 28.37
C PRO A 40 -1.70 7.14 28.13
N ASP A 41 -0.76 7.93 28.64
CA ASP A 41 -0.71 9.39 28.50
C ASP A 41 -0.04 9.85 27.21
N HIS A 42 0.56 8.94 26.43
CA HIS A 42 1.37 9.23 25.24
C HIS A 42 0.69 8.89 23.90
N ARG A 43 -0.65 8.96 23.84
CA ARG A 43 -1.40 8.70 22.59
C ARG A 43 -0.87 9.58 21.45
N TRP A 44 -0.71 8.98 20.27
CA TRP A 44 -0.27 9.64 19.04
C TRP A 44 1.12 10.28 19.12
N GLY A 45 1.97 9.80 20.03
CA GLY A 45 3.28 10.42 20.29
C GLY A 45 3.20 11.76 21.01
N LEU A 46 2.06 12.12 21.59
CA LEU A 46 1.86 13.37 22.32
C LEU A 46 2.34 13.24 23.77
N ASN A 47 2.34 14.37 24.49
CA ASN A 47 2.73 14.45 25.92
C ASN A 47 4.12 13.86 26.23
N GLY A 48 5.05 13.89 25.27
CA GLY A 48 6.39 13.32 25.42
C GLY A 48 6.57 11.92 24.83
N GLY A 49 5.52 11.35 24.22
CA GLY A 49 5.60 10.14 23.40
C GLY A 49 6.41 10.31 22.12
N ASP A 50 6.53 9.22 21.35
CA ASP A 50 7.20 9.20 20.06
C ASP A 50 6.52 8.22 19.10
N ASP A 51 5.76 8.75 18.14
CA ASP A 51 5.03 7.94 17.15
C ASP A 51 5.97 7.12 16.24
N ASN A 52 7.25 7.51 16.09
CA ASN A 52 8.24 6.67 15.40
C ASN A 52 8.49 5.33 16.10
N TRP A 53 8.20 5.24 17.40
CA TRP A 53 8.30 4.00 18.16
C TRP A 53 6.92 3.38 18.39
N GLN A 54 5.94 4.19 18.78
CA GLN A 54 4.59 3.72 19.13
C GLN A 54 3.79 3.23 17.90
N HIS A 55 4.06 3.80 16.73
CA HIS A 55 3.39 3.49 15.47
C HIS A 55 1.86 3.60 15.59
N ASP A 56 1.35 4.58 16.35
CA ASP A 56 -0.08 4.70 16.61
C ASP A 56 -0.83 4.97 15.31
N VAL A 57 -0.33 5.91 14.49
CA VAL A 57 -0.99 6.25 13.21
C VAL A 57 -0.82 5.12 12.18
N TYR A 58 0.34 4.47 12.14
CA TYR A 58 0.56 3.31 11.27
C TYR A 58 -0.39 2.14 11.61
N ASN A 59 -0.52 1.81 12.89
CA ASN A 59 -1.41 0.74 13.35
C ASN A 59 -2.88 1.07 13.10
N ALA A 60 -3.28 2.34 13.27
CA ALA A 60 -4.61 2.80 12.92
C ALA A 60 -4.87 2.67 11.41
N GLY A 61 -3.92 3.07 10.57
CA GLY A 61 -3.99 2.86 9.13
C GLY A 61 -4.13 1.38 8.75
N ALA A 62 -3.36 0.49 9.40
CA ALA A 62 -3.41 -0.94 9.13
C ALA A 62 -4.76 -1.54 9.52
N MET A 63 -5.36 -1.07 10.62
CA MET A 63 -6.72 -1.42 11.01
C MET A 63 -7.75 -0.97 9.97
N VAL A 64 -7.63 0.27 9.48
CA VAL A 64 -8.52 0.81 8.43
C VAL A 64 -8.41 -0.01 7.15
N GLU A 65 -7.20 -0.28 6.68
CA GLU A 65 -6.98 -1.04 5.47
C GLU A 65 -7.53 -2.47 5.59
N ALA A 66 -7.25 -3.16 6.71
CA ALA A 66 -7.80 -4.47 7.00
C ALA A 66 -9.35 -4.47 7.00
N ALA A 67 -9.97 -3.44 7.57
CA ALA A 67 -11.41 -3.29 7.62
C ALA A 67 -12.05 -3.10 6.24
N VAL A 68 -11.45 -2.26 5.39
CA VAL A 68 -11.88 -2.03 4.01
C VAL A 68 -11.80 -3.34 3.22
N HIS A 69 -10.68 -4.06 3.29
CA HIS A 69 -10.52 -5.34 2.60
C HIS A 69 -11.45 -6.42 3.13
N HIS A 70 -11.66 -6.49 4.45
CA HIS A 70 -12.58 -7.43 5.06
C HIS A 70 -14.02 -7.19 4.60
N TYR A 71 -14.46 -5.93 4.55
CA TYR A 71 -15.78 -5.58 4.03
C TYR A 71 -15.91 -5.97 2.56
N ARG A 72 -14.95 -5.58 1.69
CA ARG A 72 -14.97 -5.95 0.27
C ARG A 72 -15.01 -7.47 0.06
N ALA A 73 -14.39 -8.24 0.96
CA ALA A 73 -14.36 -9.69 0.87
C ALA A 73 -15.66 -10.37 1.38
N THR A 74 -16.36 -9.80 2.38
CA THR A 74 -17.40 -10.51 3.15
C THR A 74 -18.74 -9.77 3.28
N GLY A 75 -18.77 -8.46 3.04
CA GLY A 75 -19.92 -7.58 3.33
C GLY A 75 -20.17 -7.30 4.82
N LYS A 76 -19.37 -7.89 5.73
CA LYS A 76 -19.51 -7.71 7.18
C LYS A 76 -18.88 -6.39 7.64
N THR A 77 -19.62 -5.63 8.44
CA THR A 77 -19.23 -4.28 8.85
C THR A 77 -18.54 -4.18 10.20
N ARG A 78 -18.52 -5.22 11.02
CA ARG A 78 -18.04 -5.08 12.42
C ARG A 78 -16.62 -4.50 12.55
N LEU A 79 -15.69 -4.94 11.71
CA LEU A 79 -14.33 -4.38 11.70
C LEU A 79 -14.31 -2.95 11.09
N LEU A 80 -15.16 -2.69 10.09
CA LEU A 80 -15.35 -1.38 9.49
C LEU A 80 -15.93 -0.37 10.48
N GLU A 81 -16.85 -0.78 11.36
CA GLU A 81 -17.40 0.06 12.42
C GLU A 81 -16.31 0.50 13.41
N VAL A 82 -15.39 -0.41 13.79
CA VAL A 82 -14.23 -0.08 14.62
C VAL A 82 -13.28 0.88 13.90
N ALA A 83 -12.91 0.57 12.67
CA ALA A 83 -12.01 1.39 11.87
C ALA A 83 -12.59 2.79 11.59
N THR A 84 -13.89 2.90 11.36
CA THR A 84 -14.57 4.17 11.09
C THR A 84 -14.56 5.06 12.33
N ARG A 85 -14.81 4.51 13.54
CA ARG A 85 -14.68 5.29 14.79
C ARG A 85 -13.24 5.77 15.02
N LEU A 86 -12.26 4.89 14.79
CA LEU A 86 -10.86 5.24 14.93
C LEU A 86 -10.43 6.34 13.93
N ALA A 87 -10.88 6.23 12.67
CA ALA A 87 -10.64 7.25 11.65
C ALA A 87 -11.32 8.58 12.01
N ASP A 88 -12.57 8.55 12.44
CA ASP A 88 -13.31 9.75 12.85
C ASP A 88 -12.59 10.49 13.99
N HIS A 89 -12.16 9.76 15.03
CA HIS A 89 -11.33 10.28 16.12
C HIS A 89 -10.04 10.97 15.64
N MET A 90 -9.28 10.32 14.75
CA MET A 90 -8.09 10.95 14.18
C MET A 90 -8.44 12.25 13.45
N THR A 91 -9.56 12.31 12.73
CA THR A 91 -9.96 13.54 12.02
C THR A 91 -10.46 14.64 12.95
N GLU A 92 -10.92 14.33 14.17
CA GLU A 92 -11.27 15.34 15.18
C GLU A 92 -10.02 15.95 15.82
N LEU A 93 -9.05 15.09 16.12
CA LEU A 93 -7.85 15.46 16.86
C LEU A 93 -6.77 16.12 15.98
N MET A 94 -6.55 15.59 14.79
CA MET A 94 -5.39 15.90 13.95
C MET A 94 -5.76 16.89 12.84
N GLY A 95 -4.89 17.87 12.59
CA GLY A 95 -5.08 18.86 11.52
C GLY A 95 -4.47 20.22 11.86
N PRO A 96 -4.78 21.26 11.07
CA PRO A 96 -4.32 22.62 11.35
C PRO A 96 -4.89 23.17 12.67
N PRO A 97 -4.23 24.16 13.30
CA PRO A 97 -4.72 24.79 14.52
C PRO A 97 -6.21 25.20 14.42
N PRO A 98 -7.03 24.96 15.47
CA PRO A 98 -6.64 24.59 16.83
C PRO A 98 -6.44 23.08 17.07
N LYS A 99 -6.48 22.24 16.02
CA LYS A 99 -6.17 20.81 16.13
C LYS A 99 -4.68 20.57 16.34
N GLN A 100 -4.32 19.32 16.63
CA GLN A 100 -2.95 18.95 16.89
C GLN A 100 -2.19 18.60 15.61
N ASN A 101 -0.96 19.11 15.54
CA ASN A 101 -0.01 18.76 14.49
C ASN A 101 0.58 17.36 14.75
N VAL A 102 -0.16 16.34 14.32
CA VAL A 102 0.29 14.94 14.31
C VAL A 102 0.45 14.48 12.88
N VAL A 103 1.63 13.96 12.56
CA VAL A 103 2.01 13.40 11.26
C VAL A 103 2.59 12.00 11.48
N PRO A 104 2.29 10.99 10.64
CA PRO A 104 2.72 9.63 10.88
C PRO A 104 4.25 9.51 10.86
N GLY A 105 4.85 8.91 11.90
CA GLY A 105 6.27 8.56 11.90
C GLY A 105 6.62 7.45 10.90
N HIS A 106 5.62 6.61 10.57
CA HIS A 106 5.72 5.58 9.55
C HIS A 106 4.46 5.62 8.66
N SER A 107 4.64 5.85 7.35
CA SER A 107 3.53 5.90 6.40
C SER A 107 2.85 4.56 6.21
N LEU A 108 1.54 4.64 5.95
CA LEU A 108 0.58 3.59 5.58
C LEU A 108 -0.83 4.18 5.71
N GLY A 109 -1.02 5.02 6.73
CA GLY A 109 -2.29 5.66 7.06
C GLY A 109 -2.84 6.55 5.94
N GLU A 110 -1.96 7.22 5.19
CA GLU A 110 -2.31 8.11 4.09
C GLU A 110 -3.12 7.36 3.02
N GLU A 111 -2.60 6.24 2.51
CA GLU A 111 -3.31 5.41 1.52
C GLU A 111 -4.54 4.73 2.14
N ALA A 112 -4.45 4.29 3.39
CA ALA A 112 -5.56 3.61 4.08
C ALA A 112 -6.80 4.52 4.22
N LEU A 113 -6.61 5.81 4.55
CA LEU A 113 -7.72 6.76 4.63
C LEU A 113 -8.28 7.13 3.26
N VAL A 114 -7.46 7.19 2.22
CA VAL A 114 -7.96 7.32 0.83
C VAL A 114 -8.82 6.11 0.45
N LYS A 115 -8.41 4.89 0.82
CA LYS A 115 -9.22 3.67 0.60
C LYS A 115 -10.54 3.70 1.37
N LEU A 116 -10.55 4.22 2.60
CA LEU A 116 -11.78 4.37 3.38
C LEU A 116 -12.72 5.42 2.76
N TYR A 117 -12.17 6.55 2.31
CA TYR A 117 -12.88 7.57 1.55
C TYR A 117 -13.57 6.94 0.32
N LEU A 118 -12.79 6.25 -0.53
CA LEU A 118 -13.30 5.61 -1.74
C LEU A 118 -14.39 4.60 -1.43
N LEU A 119 -14.23 3.79 -0.38
CA LEU A 119 -15.25 2.81 0.01
C LEU A 119 -16.61 3.47 0.29
N PHE A 120 -16.64 4.58 1.03
CA PHE A 120 -17.89 5.29 1.31
C PHE A 120 -18.46 6.05 0.12
N ARG A 121 -17.63 6.41 -0.87
CA ARG A 121 -18.06 6.98 -2.15
C ARG A 121 -18.68 5.92 -3.06
N GLU A 122 -18.06 4.74 -3.12
CA GLU A 122 -18.53 3.56 -3.85
C GLU A 122 -19.83 3.01 -3.26
N HIS A 123 -19.97 3.07 -1.93
CA HIS A 123 -21.08 2.49 -1.16
C HIS A 123 -21.71 3.49 -0.18
N PRO A 124 -22.43 4.52 -0.65
CA PRO A 124 -22.99 5.56 0.20
C PRO A 124 -24.00 5.02 1.23
N GLU A 125 -24.64 3.89 0.96
CA GLU A 125 -25.55 3.20 1.88
C GLU A 125 -24.86 2.71 3.17
N LEU A 126 -23.54 2.50 3.14
CA LEU A 126 -22.79 2.06 4.32
C LEU A 126 -22.79 3.08 5.44
N LYS A 127 -22.92 4.38 5.13
CA LYS A 127 -22.89 5.45 6.13
C LYS A 127 -23.99 5.26 7.18
N ALA A 128 -25.17 4.78 6.76
CA ALA A 128 -26.30 4.52 7.66
C ALA A 128 -26.08 3.31 8.59
N ARG A 129 -25.06 2.48 8.33
CA ARG A 129 -24.71 1.30 9.13
C ARG A 129 -23.56 1.56 10.10
N MET A 130 -22.91 2.72 10.00
CA MET A 130 -21.77 3.06 10.84
C MET A 130 -22.23 3.60 12.21
N PRO A 131 -21.43 3.40 13.27
CA PRO A 131 -21.78 3.83 14.62
C PRO A 131 -21.61 5.34 14.85
N VAL A 132 -21.04 6.07 13.87
CA VAL A 132 -20.78 7.50 13.88
C VAL A 132 -21.25 8.12 12.56
N ALA A 133 -21.53 9.42 12.56
CA ALA A 133 -21.87 10.14 11.34
C ALA A 133 -20.65 10.18 10.42
N VAL A 134 -20.76 9.57 9.24
CA VAL A 134 -19.66 9.51 8.28
C VAL A 134 -19.67 10.74 7.39
N GLU A 135 -18.61 11.54 7.50
CA GLU A 135 -18.24 12.57 6.54
C GLU A 135 -16.92 12.15 5.87
N GLU A 136 -17.02 11.36 4.80
CA GLU A 136 -15.87 10.72 4.17
C GLU A 136 -14.80 11.71 3.70
N GLU A 137 -15.19 12.93 3.33
CA GLU A 137 -14.28 14.01 2.93
C GLU A 137 -13.29 14.38 4.04
N ARG A 138 -13.62 14.13 5.33
CA ARG A 138 -12.68 14.31 6.45
C ARG A 138 -11.51 13.34 6.37
N TYR A 139 -11.73 12.13 5.88
CA TYR A 139 -10.67 11.11 5.74
C TYR A 139 -9.67 11.50 4.65
N LEU A 140 -10.16 11.97 3.50
CA LEU A 140 -9.30 12.49 2.43
C LEU A 140 -8.50 13.71 2.91
N ARG A 141 -9.17 14.68 3.54
CA ARG A 141 -8.49 15.88 4.09
C ARG A 141 -7.42 15.54 5.13
N LEU A 142 -7.64 14.50 5.95
CA LEU A 142 -6.63 14.08 6.92
C LEU A 142 -5.43 13.41 6.24
N ALA A 143 -5.65 12.60 5.20
CA ALA A 143 -4.57 12.04 4.40
C ALA A 143 -3.74 13.14 3.71
N GLU A 144 -4.40 14.12 3.10
CA GLU A 144 -3.76 15.31 2.49
C GLU A 144 -2.99 16.12 3.54
N TYR A 145 -3.58 16.35 4.71
CA TYR A 145 -2.91 17.02 5.82
C TYR A 145 -1.61 16.31 6.21
N TRP A 146 -1.63 14.98 6.37
CA TRP A 146 -0.42 14.22 6.70
C TRP A 146 0.65 14.32 5.62
N ILE A 147 0.27 14.30 4.34
CA ILE A 147 1.19 14.44 3.20
C ILE A 147 1.83 15.83 3.20
N GLU A 148 1.01 16.89 3.28
CA GLU A 148 1.46 18.27 3.14
C GLU A 148 2.23 18.77 4.36
N ASN A 149 1.93 18.21 5.53
CA ASN A 149 2.49 18.67 6.79
C ASN A 149 3.73 17.87 7.22
N ARG A 150 4.17 16.87 6.43
CA ARG A 150 5.56 16.37 6.50
C ARG A 150 6.53 17.51 6.17
N GLY A 151 7.63 17.60 6.91
CA GLY A 151 8.55 18.75 6.86
C GLY A 151 8.08 20.00 7.61
N CYS A 152 6.81 20.05 8.04
CA CYS A 152 6.23 21.17 8.80
C CYS A 152 6.11 20.81 10.29
N HIS A 153 7.14 21.20 11.06
CA HIS A 153 7.35 20.72 12.43
C HIS A 153 6.67 21.52 13.53
N GLU A 154 5.87 22.55 13.23
CA GLU A 154 5.31 23.44 14.24
C GLU A 154 4.68 22.68 15.43
N GLY A 155 5.34 22.69 16.59
CA GLY A 155 4.89 22.01 17.80
C GLY A 155 5.15 20.49 17.89
N ARG A 156 5.85 19.87 16.93
CA ARG A 156 6.20 18.44 16.93
C ARG A 156 7.68 18.19 16.63
N LYS A 157 8.18 17.02 17.03
CA LYS A 157 9.54 16.56 16.72
C LYS A 157 9.66 16.25 15.22
N SER A 158 10.81 16.58 14.62
CA SER A 158 11.17 16.16 13.27
C SER A 158 11.59 14.69 13.26
N PHE A 159 11.12 13.94 12.28
CA PHE A 159 11.58 12.57 12.02
C PHE A 159 12.70 12.50 10.96
N GLY A 160 13.17 13.66 10.49
CA GLY A 160 14.28 13.79 9.55
C GLY A 160 14.08 13.01 8.26
N THR A 161 15.18 12.63 7.61
CA THR A 161 15.12 11.82 6.38
C THR A 161 14.53 10.44 6.63
N TYR A 162 14.76 9.85 7.81
CA TYR A 162 14.26 8.52 8.19
C TYR A 162 12.75 8.36 7.98
N GLY A 163 11.96 9.37 8.36
CA GLY A 163 10.51 9.43 8.16
C GLY A 163 10.05 10.32 6.99
N GLN A 164 10.93 10.63 6.03
CA GLN A 164 10.63 11.51 4.88
C GLN A 164 10.05 12.86 5.33
N ASP A 165 10.57 13.37 6.43
CA ASP A 165 10.05 14.51 7.18
C ASP A 165 11.07 15.65 7.24
N HIS A 166 12.17 15.57 6.51
CA HIS A 166 13.22 16.59 6.48
C HIS A 166 12.84 17.83 5.65
N LEU A 167 11.90 17.69 4.72
CA LEU A 167 11.37 18.72 3.83
C LEU A 167 9.90 18.43 3.49
N PRO A 168 9.10 19.44 3.10
CA PRO A 168 7.80 19.22 2.50
C PRO A 168 7.88 18.19 1.37
N VAL A 169 6.96 17.23 1.34
CA VAL A 169 7.00 16.10 0.39
C VAL A 169 7.03 16.59 -1.06
N LEU A 170 6.28 17.66 -1.34
CA LEU A 170 6.21 18.26 -2.67
C LEU A 170 7.50 18.97 -3.09
N GLU A 171 8.41 19.23 -2.17
CA GLU A 171 9.72 19.86 -2.40
C GLU A 171 10.88 18.86 -2.39
N GLN A 172 10.66 17.62 -1.94
CA GLN A 172 11.70 16.58 -1.92
C GLN A 172 12.14 16.24 -3.35
N SER A 173 13.45 16.30 -3.61
CA SER A 173 14.05 16.03 -4.91
C SER A 173 14.55 14.59 -5.08
N THR A 174 14.79 13.90 -3.97
CA THR A 174 15.29 12.52 -3.90
C THR A 174 14.51 11.72 -2.86
N ILE A 175 14.39 10.41 -3.07
CA ILE A 175 13.76 9.52 -2.10
C ILE A 175 14.78 9.12 -1.03
N GLU A 176 14.51 9.47 0.23
CA GLU A 176 15.48 9.38 1.33
C GLU A 176 15.00 8.49 2.49
N GLY A 177 15.94 8.10 3.35
CA GLY A 177 15.64 7.43 4.63
C GLY A 177 15.12 6.00 4.50
N HIS A 178 14.29 5.58 5.44
CA HIS A 178 13.80 4.21 5.54
C HIS A 178 12.95 3.84 4.32
N ALA A 179 13.29 2.73 3.64
CA ALA A 179 12.75 2.44 2.32
C ALA A 179 11.23 2.13 2.35
N VAL A 180 10.76 1.39 3.35
CA VAL A 180 9.32 1.10 3.51
C VAL A 180 8.50 2.37 3.77
N ARG A 181 8.94 3.23 4.71
CA ARG A 181 8.27 4.50 5.02
C ARG A 181 8.12 5.35 3.75
N ALA A 182 9.22 5.50 3.01
CA ALA A 182 9.22 6.34 1.82
C ALA A 182 8.33 5.81 0.70
N THR A 183 8.38 4.49 0.43
CA THR A 183 7.58 3.89 -0.64
C THR A 183 6.09 3.85 -0.31
N LEU A 184 5.71 3.61 0.96
CA LEU A 184 4.31 3.69 1.40
C LEU A 184 3.79 5.14 1.42
N LEU A 185 4.64 6.11 1.77
CA LEU A 185 4.29 7.53 1.63
C LEU A 185 3.97 7.86 0.17
N CYS A 186 4.84 7.44 -0.76
CA CYS A 186 4.65 7.70 -2.18
C CYS A 186 3.41 6.96 -2.73
N ALA A 187 3.13 5.74 -2.27
CA ALA A 187 1.89 5.04 -2.61
C ALA A 187 0.65 5.81 -2.15
N GLY A 188 0.66 6.36 -0.93
CA GLY A 188 -0.41 7.22 -0.40
C GLY A 188 -0.54 8.55 -1.13
N LEU A 189 0.58 9.19 -1.49
CA LEU A 189 0.63 10.43 -2.27
C LEU A 189 -0.08 10.27 -3.62
N VAL A 190 0.23 9.19 -4.35
CA VAL A 190 -0.41 8.91 -5.65
C VAL A 190 -1.88 8.52 -5.48
N ALA A 191 -2.21 7.76 -4.44
CA ALA A 191 -3.60 7.42 -4.15
C ALA A 191 -4.44 8.69 -3.90
N ALA A 192 -3.93 9.65 -3.13
CA ALA A 192 -4.59 10.94 -2.94
C ALA A 192 -4.69 11.73 -4.27
N ALA A 193 -3.62 11.77 -5.07
CA ALA A 193 -3.60 12.45 -6.36
C ALA A 193 -4.66 11.94 -7.35
N ASN A 194 -4.87 10.62 -7.37
CA ASN A 194 -5.89 9.96 -8.20
C ASN A 194 -7.32 10.37 -7.84
N VAL A 195 -7.54 10.86 -6.62
CA VAL A 195 -8.87 11.24 -6.12
C VAL A 195 -9.07 12.76 -6.19
N ASN A 196 -8.09 13.54 -5.75
CA ASN A 196 -8.20 15.00 -5.69
C ASN A 196 -7.82 15.70 -7.02
N GLY A 197 -7.22 14.97 -7.97
CA GLY A 197 -6.84 15.50 -9.28
C GLY A 197 -5.65 16.48 -9.25
N ARG A 198 -4.87 16.49 -8.16
CA ARG A 198 -3.75 17.43 -8.00
C ARG A 198 -2.52 17.00 -8.78
N ALA A 199 -2.19 17.81 -9.79
CA ALA A 199 -1.02 17.60 -10.64
C ALA A 199 0.31 17.68 -9.85
N ASP A 200 0.42 18.57 -8.87
CA ASP A 200 1.64 18.75 -8.09
C ASP A 200 1.97 17.54 -7.17
N TYR A 201 0.95 16.84 -6.69
CA TYR A 201 1.14 15.55 -6.00
C TYR A 201 1.72 14.50 -6.95
N LEU A 202 1.17 14.42 -8.17
CA LEU A 202 1.63 13.49 -9.22
C LEU A 202 3.04 13.83 -9.70
N GLU A 203 3.38 15.10 -9.87
CA GLU A 203 4.71 15.57 -10.24
C GLU A 203 5.74 15.25 -9.15
N ALA A 204 5.39 15.44 -7.88
CA ALA A 204 6.24 15.05 -6.76
C ALA A 204 6.45 13.52 -6.71
N ALA A 205 5.37 12.75 -6.86
CA ALA A 205 5.46 11.30 -6.93
C ALA A 205 6.34 10.83 -8.10
N GLN A 206 6.16 11.39 -9.31
CA GLN A 206 6.97 11.06 -10.48
C GLN A 206 8.45 11.38 -10.26
N ARG A 207 8.77 12.54 -9.66
CA ARG A 207 10.15 12.92 -9.35
C ARG A 207 10.82 11.95 -8.36
N LEU A 208 10.12 11.58 -7.28
CA LEU A 208 10.62 10.61 -6.30
C LEU A 208 10.73 9.20 -6.91
N TRP A 209 9.78 8.82 -7.77
CA TRP A 209 9.81 7.58 -8.51
C TRP A 209 11.02 7.51 -9.45
N ASP A 210 11.26 8.55 -10.25
CA ASP A 210 12.37 8.59 -11.20
C ASP A 210 13.72 8.51 -10.45
N ASN A 211 13.86 9.18 -9.30
CA ASN A 211 15.06 9.04 -8.44
C ASN A 211 15.21 7.61 -7.90
N MET A 212 14.12 7.03 -7.37
CA MET A 212 14.11 5.65 -6.87
C MET A 212 14.57 4.67 -7.96
N VAL A 213 13.91 4.70 -9.12
CA VAL A 213 14.09 3.69 -10.18
C VAL A 213 15.41 3.83 -10.90
N HIS A 214 15.80 5.04 -11.24
CA HIS A 214 16.99 5.24 -12.07
C HIS A 214 18.29 5.34 -11.29
N ARG A 215 18.23 5.54 -9.96
CA ARG A 215 19.44 5.80 -9.17
C ARG A 215 19.55 5.00 -7.88
N ARG A 216 18.45 4.52 -7.31
CA ARG A 216 18.44 3.93 -5.96
C ARG A 216 17.75 2.57 -5.86
N MET A 217 17.45 1.94 -6.99
CA MET A 217 16.83 0.62 -7.09
C MET A 217 17.82 -0.38 -7.69
N TYR A 218 17.86 -1.57 -7.10
CA TYR A 218 18.72 -2.66 -7.54
C TYR A 218 18.15 -3.34 -8.78
N VAL A 219 18.97 -4.13 -9.48
CA VAL A 219 18.56 -4.85 -10.70
C VAL A 219 17.33 -5.75 -10.48
N ILE A 220 17.15 -6.29 -9.27
CA ILE A 220 16.00 -7.13 -8.90
C ILE A 220 14.75 -6.32 -8.49
N GLY A 221 14.82 -4.98 -8.49
CA GLY A 221 13.77 -4.12 -7.94
C GLY A 221 13.85 -3.91 -6.42
N GLY A 222 14.87 -4.46 -5.75
CA GLY A 222 15.07 -4.33 -4.31
C GLY A 222 15.48 -2.91 -3.92
N LEU A 223 15.10 -2.50 -2.70
CA LEU A 223 15.36 -1.17 -2.15
C LEU A 223 15.99 -1.23 -0.76
N GLY A 224 16.83 -0.24 -0.46
CA GLY A 224 17.53 -0.15 0.82
C GLY A 224 18.98 -0.60 0.70
N ALA A 225 19.88 0.36 0.52
CA ALA A 225 21.32 0.10 0.42
C ALA A 225 22.00 0.06 1.79
N VAL A 226 21.41 0.67 2.82
CA VAL A 226 22.04 0.87 4.13
C VAL A 226 21.27 0.11 5.19
N ALA A 227 21.92 -0.86 5.83
CA ALA A 227 21.31 -1.68 6.87
C ALA A 227 20.99 -0.91 8.16
N GLY A 228 21.82 0.09 8.54
CA GLY A 228 21.67 0.80 9.81
C GLY A 228 20.36 1.57 9.98
N HIS A 229 19.69 1.91 8.88
CA HIS A 229 18.37 2.56 8.86
C HIS A 229 17.40 1.93 7.87
N GLU A 230 17.71 0.72 7.40
CA GLU A 230 16.84 -0.09 6.53
C GLU A 230 16.38 0.68 5.29
N GLY A 231 17.30 1.43 4.67
CA GLY A 231 16.91 2.52 3.80
C GLY A 231 17.89 2.92 2.72
N PHE A 232 17.52 3.99 2.02
CA PHE A 232 18.26 4.49 0.87
C PHE A 232 19.66 4.99 1.27
N GLY A 233 20.61 4.77 0.36
CA GLY A 233 21.91 5.45 0.37
C GLY A 233 21.95 6.55 -0.70
N PRO A 234 23.11 7.18 -0.92
CA PRO A 234 23.29 8.15 -1.99
C PRO A 234 22.98 7.55 -3.38
N ASP A 235 22.68 8.42 -4.36
CA ASP A 235 22.47 8.02 -5.75
C ASP A 235 23.61 7.10 -6.24
N TYR A 236 23.23 5.99 -6.89
CA TYR A 236 24.12 4.97 -7.45
C TYR A 236 24.97 4.18 -6.44
N VAL A 237 24.78 4.38 -5.14
CA VAL A 237 25.39 3.54 -4.10
C VAL A 237 24.52 2.30 -3.87
N LEU A 238 24.82 1.25 -4.63
CA LEU A 238 24.05 -0.01 -4.65
C LEU A 238 24.98 -1.22 -4.42
N PRO A 239 25.56 -1.39 -3.22
CA PRO A 239 26.44 -2.53 -2.95
C PRO A 239 25.67 -3.85 -2.95
N ASN A 240 26.22 -4.92 -3.55
CA ASN A 240 25.52 -6.20 -3.69
C ASN A 240 25.10 -6.84 -2.36
N ASN A 241 25.74 -6.47 -1.24
CA ASN A 241 25.37 -6.88 0.12
C ASN A 241 24.39 -5.90 0.81
N GLY A 242 23.67 -5.08 0.05
CA GLY A 242 22.66 -4.14 0.54
C GLY A 242 21.52 -4.82 1.30
N TYR A 243 20.71 -4.01 2.00
CA TYR A 243 19.65 -4.49 2.88
C TYR A 243 18.51 -5.16 2.09
N LEU A 244 17.93 -4.46 1.10
CA LEU A 244 16.94 -5.03 0.18
C LEU A 244 15.76 -5.69 0.91
N GLU A 245 15.11 -4.92 1.78
CA GLU A 245 14.01 -5.43 2.61
C GLU A 245 12.83 -5.91 1.75
N THR A 246 12.26 -7.07 2.09
CA THR A 246 11.06 -7.61 1.44
C THR A 246 9.90 -6.60 1.49
N CYS A 247 9.64 -5.96 2.64
CA CYS A 247 8.59 -4.94 2.75
C CYS A 247 8.85 -3.72 1.88
N ALA A 248 10.12 -3.34 1.66
CA ALA A 248 10.45 -2.19 0.84
C ALA A 248 10.14 -2.46 -0.64
N ALA A 249 10.42 -3.67 -1.12
CA ALA A 249 10.01 -4.12 -2.44
C ALA A 249 8.47 -4.17 -2.58
N ILE A 250 7.77 -4.59 -1.52
CA ILE A 250 6.29 -4.60 -1.50
C ILE A 250 5.71 -3.18 -1.52
N GLY A 251 6.28 -2.26 -0.72
CA GLY A 251 5.93 -0.84 -0.74
C GLY A 251 6.15 -0.22 -2.13
N ALA A 252 7.27 -0.54 -2.77
CA ALA A 252 7.53 -0.18 -4.15
C ALA A 252 6.47 -0.75 -5.10
N GLY A 253 6.08 -2.01 -4.93
CA GLY A 253 5.00 -2.64 -5.71
C GLY A 253 3.70 -1.84 -5.65
N PHE A 254 3.26 -1.42 -4.46
CA PHE A 254 2.08 -0.54 -4.34
C PHE A 254 2.30 0.82 -5.01
N PHE A 255 3.49 1.41 -4.88
CA PHE A 255 3.82 2.67 -5.54
C PHE A 255 3.79 2.54 -7.08
N HIS A 256 4.40 1.50 -7.65
CA HIS A 256 4.37 1.20 -9.08
C HIS A 256 2.94 0.99 -9.58
N ALA A 257 2.13 0.21 -8.86
CA ALA A 257 0.74 -0.03 -9.20
C ALA A 257 -0.08 1.27 -9.21
N ASN A 258 0.09 2.13 -8.20
CA ASN A 258 -0.63 3.40 -8.12
C ASN A 258 -0.19 4.38 -9.22
N MET A 259 1.10 4.45 -9.56
CA MET A 259 1.60 5.26 -10.68
C MET A 259 1.07 4.77 -12.03
N ASN A 260 1.02 3.45 -12.24
CA ASN A 260 0.44 2.88 -13.45
C ASN A 260 -1.06 3.21 -13.56
N LEU A 261 -1.82 3.10 -12.46
CA LEU A 261 -3.24 3.46 -12.43
C LEU A 261 -3.45 4.95 -12.75
N ALA A 262 -2.56 5.82 -12.27
CA ALA A 262 -2.66 7.26 -12.46
C ALA A 262 -2.33 7.71 -13.89
N LEU A 263 -1.31 7.10 -14.51
CA LEU A 263 -0.69 7.62 -15.73
C LEU A 263 -0.84 6.71 -16.95
N ALA A 264 -1.30 5.47 -16.75
CA ALA A 264 -1.43 4.45 -17.80
C ALA A 264 -0.15 4.21 -18.62
N ASP A 265 1.01 4.44 -18.02
CA ASP A 265 2.32 4.26 -18.64
C ASP A 265 2.90 2.88 -18.27
N ALA A 266 3.36 2.15 -19.30
CA ALA A 266 3.91 0.81 -19.20
C ALA A 266 5.13 0.73 -18.28
N ARG A 267 5.95 1.78 -18.19
CA ARG A 267 7.19 1.77 -17.38
C ARG A 267 6.93 1.50 -15.91
N TYR A 268 5.77 1.90 -15.40
CA TYR A 268 5.39 1.63 -14.02
C TYR A 268 5.01 0.16 -13.80
N ALA A 269 4.29 -0.44 -14.74
CA ALA A 269 3.91 -1.85 -14.70
C ALA A 269 5.11 -2.77 -14.98
N ASP A 270 6.11 -2.32 -15.75
CA ASP A 270 7.38 -3.03 -15.92
C ASP A 270 8.14 -3.16 -14.59
N GLU A 271 8.20 -2.10 -13.80
CA GLU A 271 8.85 -2.16 -12.48
C GLU A 271 7.99 -2.91 -11.45
N LEU A 272 6.65 -2.84 -11.53
CA LEU A 272 5.76 -3.71 -10.75
C LEU A 272 6.06 -5.19 -11.02
N GLU A 273 6.16 -5.58 -12.29
CA GLU A 273 6.54 -6.93 -12.70
C GLU A 273 7.92 -7.30 -12.15
N ARG A 274 8.90 -6.41 -12.28
CA ARG A 274 10.27 -6.64 -11.78
C ARG A 274 10.29 -6.94 -10.28
N VAL A 275 9.64 -6.12 -9.45
CA VAL A 275 9.63 -6.33 -7.99
C VAL A 275 8.86 -7.59 -7.61
N LEU A 276 7.73 -7.87 -8.26
CA LEU A 276 6.94 -9.08 -8.01
C LEU A 276 7.78 -10.34 -8.23
N TYR A 277 8.42 -10.46 -9.39
CA TYR A 277 9.14 -11.67 -9.75
C TYR A 277 10.53 -11.81 -9.10
N ASN A 278 11.16 -10.70 -8.68
CA ASN A 278 12.58 -10.74 -8.28
C ASN A 278 12.91 -10.20 -6.87
N ALA A 279 12.11 -9.30 -6.30
CA ALA A 279 12.40 -8.74 -4.97
C ALA A 279 11.40 -9.19 -3.89
N ILE A 280 10.19 -9.57 -4.29
CA ILE A 280 9.12 -10.00 -3.38
C ILE A 280 9.11 -11.51 -3.21
N LEU A 281 9.09 -12.28 -4.32
CA LEU A 281 9.02 -13.75 -4.27
C LEU A 281 10.18 -14.41 -3.51
N PRO A 282 11.45 -13.97 -3.61
CA PRO A 282 12.53 -14.58 -2.83
C PRO A 282 12.36 -14.44 -1.31
N GLY A 283 11.55 -13.47 -0.88
CA GLY A 283 11.20 -13.20 0.51
C GLY A 283 10.47 -14.36 1.22
N VAL A 284 10.00 -15.38 0.50
CA VAL A 284 9.34 -16.57 1.06
C VAL A 284 9.96 -17.86 0.51
N SER A 285 9.93 -18.95 1.29
CA SER A 285 10.32 -20.29 0.85
C SER A 285 9.29 -20.86 -0.14
N THR A 286 9.70 -21.83 -0.94
CA THR A 286 8.78 -22.56 -1.83
C THR A 286 7.64 -23.25 -1.08
N GLU A 287 7.90 -23.66 0.17
CA GLU A 287 6.91 -24.27 1.07
C GLU A 287 5.98 -23.23 1.74
N GLY A 288 6.26 -21.92 1.62
CA GLY A 288 5.44 -20.86 2.20
C GLY A 288 5.59 -20.66 3.72
N ASP A 289 6.58 -21.30 4.34
CA ASP A 289 6.71 -21.43 5.81
C ASP A 289 7.92 -20.70 6.41
N ARG A 290 8.80 -20.16 5.58
CA ARG A 290 10.03 -19.45 6.00
C ARG A 290 10.23 -18.23 5.14
N TYR A 291 10.85 -17.20 5.71
CA TYR A 291 10.92 -15.89 5.09
C TYR A 291 12.32 -15.28 5.15
N PHE A 292 12.58 -14.32 4.26
CA PHE A 292 13.68 -13.38 4.39
C PHE A 292 13.13 -12.00 4.77
N TYR A 293 13.91 -11.32 5.61
CA TYR A 293 13.68 -9.90 5.90
C TYR A 293 14.42 -9.08 4.84
N GLU A 294 15.72 -9.35 4.70
CA GLU A 294 16.63 -8.67 3.79
C GLU A 294 17.10 -9.65 2.67
N ASN A 295 17.22 -9.15 1.44
CA ASN A 295 17.41 -9.95 0.21
C ASN A 295 18.65 -9.49 -0.60
N PRO A 296 19.88 -9.55 -0.03
CA PRO A 296 21.09 -9.12 -0.73
C PRO A 296 21.33 -9.92 -2.02
N LEU A 297 21.97 -9.28 -3.01
CA LEU A 297 22.41 -9.93 -4.25
C LEU A 297 23.64 -10.83 -4.02
N GLU A 298 24.46 -10.50 -3.03
CA GLU A 298 25.60 -11.29 -2.60
C GLU A 298 25.48 -11.58 -1.10
N ALA A 299 25.30 -12.85 -0.75
CA ALA A 299 25.11 -13.31 0.62
C ALA A 299 26.20 -14.31 1.04
N GLY A 300 26.62 -14.24 2.31
CA GLY A 300 27.48 -15.25 2.90
C GLY A 300 26.78 -16.62 3.08
N PRO A 301 27.55 -17.70 3.30
CA PRO A 301 27.04 -19.08 3.31
C PRO A 301 26.07 -19.39 4.45
N GLU A 302 26.03 -18.56 5.48
CA GLU A 302 25.20 -18.74 6.68
C GLU A 302 23.79 -18.15 6.56
N ARG A 303 23.49 -17.44 5.47
CA ARG A 303 22.17 -16.83 5.27
C ARG A 303 21.11 -17.91 5.07
N ARG A 304 20.06 -17.89 5.90
CA ARG A 304 18.93 -18.83 5.86
C ARG A 304 17.62 -18.10 6.08
N ARG A 305 16.54 -18.57 5.45
CA ARG A 305 15.19 -18.10 5.74
C ARG A 305 14.78 -18.52 7.15
N TRP A 306 14.13 -17.62 7.86
CA TRP A 306 13.66 -17.82 9.23
C TRP A 306 12.21 -18.31 9.24
N ALA A 307 11.85 -19.13 10.23
CA ALA A 307 10.44 -19.48 10.45
C ALA A 307 9.67 -18.28 11.02
N TRP A 308 10.32 -17.45 11.85
CA TRP A 308 9.75 -16.23 12.42
C TRP A 308 10.84 -15.22 12.79
N HIS A 309 10.50 -13.93 12.79
CA HIS A 309 11.39 -12.81 13.10
C HIS A 309 10.86 -11.98 14.28
N GLY A 310 11.74 -11.31 15.02
CA GLY A 310 11.35 -10.43 16.14
C GLY A 310 10.51 -9.22 15.71
N CYS A 311 10.71 -8.76 14.48
CA CYS A 311 9.86 -7.80 13.76
C CYS A 311 9.27 -8.50 12.54
N PRO A 312 8.11 -9.18 12.64
CA PRO A 312 7.57 -10.00 11.55
C PRO A 312 6.71 -9.16 10.59
N CYS A 313 7.24 -8.03 10.09
CA CYS A 313 6.54 -7.18 9.11
C CYS A 313 6.42 -7.84 7.73
N CYS A 314 7.44 -8.60 7.31
CA CYS A 314 7.52 -9.18 5.96
C CYS A 314 6.44 -10.23 5.65
N PRO A 315 6.11 -11.20 6.53
CA PRO A 315 5.09 -12.20 6.23
C PRO A 315 3.69 -11.60 5.99
N PRO A 316 3.14 -10.72 6.85
CA PRO A 316 1.83 -10.12 6.58
C PRO A 316 1.87 -9.15 5.40
N MET A 317 2.97 -8.44 5.14
CA MET A 317 3.10 -7.60 3.94
C MET A 317 3.08 -8.44 2.66
N PHE A 318 3.74 -9.61 2.66
CA PHE A 318 3.68 -10.54 1.53
C PHE A 318 2.26 -11.01 1.27
N LEU A 319 1.53 -11.42 2.32
CA LEU A 319 0.12 -11.79 2.21
C LEU A 319 -0.74 -10.63 1.71
N LYS A 320 -0.48 -9.39 2.15
CA LYS A 320 -1.17 -8.18 1.70
C LYS A 320 -1.03 -7.99 0.19
N ILE A 321 0.18 -8.01 -0.36
CA ILE A 321 0.36 -7.81 -1.80
C ILE A 321 -0.16 -8.99 -2.62
N MET A 322 0.01 -10.23 -2.16
CA MET A 322 -0.55 -11.40 -2.84
C MET A 322 -2.08 -11.37 -2.89
N GLY A 323 -2.72 -10.88 -1.83
CA GLY A 323 -4.16 -10.63 -1.82
C GLY A 323 -4.60 -9.49 -2.74
N ALA A 324 -3.75 -8.48 -2.94
CA ALA A 324 -4.03 -7.33 -3.82
C ALA A 324 -3.69 -7.59 -5.31
N LEU A 325 -2.78 -8.52 -5.59
CA LEU A 325 -2.24 -8.82 -6.93
C LEU A 325 -3.32 -9.01 -8.01
N PRO A 326 -4.45 -9.71 -7.77
CA PRO A 326 -5.49 -9.83 -8.79
C PRO A 326 -6.02 -8.49 -9.32
N GLY A 327 -6.06 -7.46 -8.46
CA GLY A 327 -6.48 -6.10 -8.81
C GLY A 327 -5.41 -5.29 -9.57
N MET A 328 -4.19 -5.82 -9.71
CA MET A 328 -3.10 -5.18 -10.44
C MET A 328 -2.89 -5.79 -11.84
N ILE A 329 -3.56 -6.91 -12.15
CA ILE A 329 -3.45 -7.58 -13.46
C ILE A 329 -4.06 -6.71 -14.57
N TYR A 330 -5.16 -6.04 -14.26
CA TYR A 330 -5.90 -5.20 -15.19
C TYR A 330 -6.17 -3.82 -14.58
N ALA A 331 -6.31 -2.82 -15.44
CA ALA A 331 -6.90 -1.54 -15.08
C ALA A 331 -8.04 -1.19 -16.05
N GLN A 332 -9.01 -0.44 -15.58
CA GLN A 332 -10.16 -0.01 -16.37
C GLN A 332 -10.20 1.51 -16.44
N GLY A 333 -10.22 2.05 -17.66
CA GLY A 333 -10.60 3.43 -17.93
C GLY A 333 -12.06 3.54 -18.37
N PRO A 334 -12.55 4.75 -18.70
CA PRO A 334 -13.94 4.96 -19.12
C PRO A 334 -14.38 4.09 -20.30
N ASP A 335 -13.54 3.99 -21.34
CA ASP A 335 -13.80 3.24 -22.58
C ASP A 335 -12.64 2.29 -22.96
N ALA A 336 -11.79 1.95 -21.98
CA ALA A 336 -10.57 1.19 -22.20
C ALA A 336 -10.32 0.15 -21.11
N LEU A 337 -9.76 -0.99 -21.53
CA LEU A 337 -9.24 -2.02 -20.64
C LEU A 337 -7.73 -2.13 -20.87
N PHE A 338 -6.97 -2.17 -19.77
CA PHE A 338 -5.52 -2.30 -19.78
C PHE A 338 -5.15 -3.68 -19.24
N VAL A 339 -4.27 -4.40 -19.94
CA VAL A 339 -3.63 -5.64 -19.47
C VAL A 339 -2.22 -5.28 -19.01
N ASN A 340 -2.05 -5.20 -17.69
CA ASN A 340 -0.81 -4.76 -17.07
C ASN A 340 0.12 -5.93 -16.74
N LEU A 341 -0.42 -7.05 -16.25
CA LEU A 341 0.38 -8.24 -15.91
C LEU A 341 -0.08 -9.45 -16.71
N PHE A 342 0.90 -10.27 -17.11
CA PHE A 342 0.68 -11.50 -17.87
C PHE A 342 0.55 -12.69 -16.92
N ILE A 343 -0.58 -12.76 -16.24
CA ILE A 343 -0.89 -13.80 -15.25
C ILE A 343 -2.15 -14.53 -15.72
N GLY A 344 -2.08 -15.86 -15.78
CA GLY A 344 -3.22 -16.72 -16.08
C GLY A 344 -4.42 -16.38 -15.18
N SER A 345 -5.48 -15.86 -15.79
CA SER A 345 -6.56 -15.22 -15.03
C SER A 345 -7.86 -15.14 -15.82
N ARG A 346 -8.95 -14.87 -15.10
CA ARG A 346 -10.27 -14.58 -15.65
C ARG A 346 -10.84 -13.37 -14.92
N ALA A 347 -11.21 -12.34 -15.67
CA ALA A 347 -11.84 -11.13 -15.16
C ALA A 347 -13.20 -10.89 -15.84
N ARG A 348 -14.11 -10.26 -15.10
CA ARG A 348 -15.36 -9.72 -15.64
C ARG A 348 -15.38 -8.21 -15.36
N VAL A 349 -15.63 -7.42 -16.39
CA VAL A 349 -15.64 -5.96 -16.33
C VAL A 349 -16.85 -5.42 -17.09
N THR A 350 -17.33 -4.25 -16.69
CA THR A 350 -18.43 -3.55 -17.37
C THR A 350 -17.84 -2.46 -18.26
N LEU A 351 -17.87 -2.60 -19.59
CA LEU A 351 -17.31 -1.63 -20.54
C LEU A 351 -18.43 -1.06 -21.42
N ALA A 352 -18.60 0.27 -21.46
CA ALA A 352 -19.69 0.94 -22.17
C ALA A 352 -21.09 0.31 -21.88
N GLY A 353 -21.29 -0.14 -20.63
CA GLY A 353 -22.51 -0.80 -20.17
C GLY A 353 -22.67 -2.28 -20.55
N ALA A 354 -21.75 -2.86 -21.35
CA ALA A 354 -21.73 -4.29 -21.68
C ALA A 354 -20.85 -5.06 -20.68
N GLU A 355 -21.25 -6.28 -20.35
CA GLU A 355 -20.43 -7.17 -19.53
C GLU A 355 -19.43 -7.89 -20.42
N VAL A 356 -18.13 -7.74 -20.14
CA VAL A 356 -17.05 -8.36 -20.90
C VAL A 356 -16.27 -9.31 -20.00
N THR A 357 -16.17 -10.57 -20.41
CA THR A 357 -15.29 -11.55 -19.78
C THR A 357 -13.95 -11.59 -20.54
N LEU A 358 -12.85 -11.38 -19.82
CA LEU A 358 -11.49 -11.52 -20.35
C LEU A 358 -10.83 -12.74 -19.70
N ARG A 359 -10.19 -13.58 -20.51
CA ARG A 359 -9.39 -14.72 -20.05
C ARG A 359 -7.97 -14.62 -20.61
N GLN A 360 -6.97 -14.71 -19.73
CA GLN A 360 -5.57 -14.95 -20.11
C GLN A 360 -5.23 -16.42 -19.89
N THR A 361 -4.59 -17.06 -20.86
CA THR A 361 -4.00 -18.39 -20.73
C THR A 361 -2.56 -18.32 -21.19
N THR A 362 -1.63 -18.60 -20.28
CA THR A 362 -0.19 -18.46 -20.48
C THR A 362 0.56 -19.26 -19.41
N ASP A 363 1.77 -19.70 -19.74
CA ASP A 363 2.75 -20.29 -18.80
C ASP A 363 3.83 -19.26 -18.39
N TYR A 364 3.59 -17.97 -18.64
CA TYR A 364 4.43 -16.87 -18.18
C TYR A 364 4.71 -16.99 -16.66
N PRO A 365 5.96 -16.80 -16.19
CA PRO A 365 7.11 -16.24 -16.91
C PRO A 365 7.98 -17.27 -17.66
N TRP A 366 7.58 -18.54 -17.74
CA TRP A 366 8.39 -19.59 -18.40
C TRP A 366 8.28 -19.57 -19.92
N ASP A 367 7.13 -19.14 -20.43
CA ASP A 367 6.86 -18.97 -21.85
C ASP A 367 6.25 -17.59 -22.13
N GLY A 368 6.70 -16.97 -23.23
CA GLY A 368 6.28 -15.62 -23.63
C GLY A 368 4.94 -15.57 -24.38
N THR A 369 4.26 -16.69 -24.60
CA THR A 369 2.98 -16.73 -25.33
C THR A 369 1.83 -16.40 -24.40
N ILE A 370 1.06 -15.36 -24.73
CA ILE A 370 -0.15 -14.98 -23.99
C ILE A 370 -1.36 -15.10 -24.91
N ARG A 371 -2.28 -16.02 -24.57
CA ARG A 371 -3.58 -16.11 -25.25
C ARG A 371 -4.63 -15.29 -24.51
N LEU A 372 -5.16 -14.27 -25.16
CA LEU A 372 -6.30 -13.49 -24.67
C LEU A 372 -7.60 -13.94 -25.36
N THR A 373 -8.63 -14.22 -24.56
CA THR A 373 -9.99 -14.49 -25.06
C THR A 373 -10.95 -13.45 -24.49
N ILE A 374 -11.70 -12.79 -25.37
CA ILE A 374 -12.58 -11.67 -25.05
C ILE A 374 -14.02 -12.07 -25.42
N GLU A 375 -14.90 -12.07 -24.43
CA GLU A 375 -16.27 -12.55 -24.56
C GLU A 375 -17.25 -11.48 -24.02
N PRO A 376 -17.73 -10.56 -24.87
CA PRO A 376 -18.76 -9.61 -24.48
C PRO A 376 -20.16 -10.25 -24.54
N ASP A 377 -21.06 -9.86 -23.64
CA ASP A 377 -22.46 -10.32 -23.62
C ASP A 377 -23.28 -9.81 -24.83
N ARG A 378 -22.85 -8.69 -25.41
CA ARG A 378 -23.39 -8.10 -26.64
C ARG A 378 -22.30 -7.32 -27.39
N PRO A 379 -22.46 -7.06 -28.71
CA PRO A 379 -21.49 -6.25 -29.46
C PRO A 379 -21.22 -4.91 -28.77
N VAL A 380 -19.94 -4.62 -28.52
CA VAL A 380 -19.47 -3.40 -27.86
C VAL A 380 -18.14 -2.98 -28.46
N ARG A 381 -17.88 -1.67 -28.53
CA ARG A 381 -16.61 -1.10 -28.96
C ARG A 381 -15.89 -0.52 -27.74
N PHE A 382 -14.65 -0.93 -27.54
CA PHE A 382 -13.77 -0.41 -26.50
C PHE A 382 -12.30 -0.55 -26.95
N ALA A 383 -11.40 0.16 -26.28
CA ALA A 383 -9.95 0.00 -26.50
C ALA A 383 -9.38 -1.09 -25.59
N LEU A 384 -8.61 -2.02 -26.15
CA LEU A 384 -7.81 -2.96 -25.38
C LEU A 384 -6.34 -2.55 -25.49
N ASN A 385 -5.79 -2.08 -24.38
CA ASN A 385 -4.39 -1.69 -24.27
C ASN A 385 -3.60 -2.85 -23.66
N LEU A 386 -2.62 -3.35 -24.40
CA LEU A 386 -1.72 -4.40 -23.94
C LEU A 386 -0.39 -3.75 -23.58
N ARG A 387 0.10 -3.97 -22.36
CA ARG A 387 1.46 -3.55 -22.02
C ARG A 387 2.45 -4.24 -22.96
N LEU A 388 3.38 -3.50 -23.52
CA LEU A 388 4.56 -4.06 -24.18
C LEU A 388 5.74 -3.92 -23.21
N PRO A 389 6.24 -5.01 -22.61
CA PRO A 389 7.34 -4.92 -21.67
C PRO A 389 8.60 -4.36 -22.32
N HIS A 390 9.27 -3.39 -21.69
CA HIS A 390 10.45 -2.76 -22.30
C HIS A 390 11.58 -3.74 -22.65
N TRP A 391 11.66 -4.86 -21.91
CA TRP A 391 12.68 -5.89 -22.08
C TRP A 391 12.38 -6.83 -23.26
N CYS A 392 11.19 -6.74 -23.86
CA CYS A 392 10.80 -7.54 -25.03
C CYS A 392 11.24 -6.83 -26.31
N GLY A 393 12.21 -7.41 -27.03
CA GLY A 393 12.81 -6.78 -28.21
C GLY A 393 11.98 -6.85 -29.49
N ASP A 394 11.10 -7.86 -29.64
CA ASP A 394 10.29 -8.08 -30.84
C ASP A 394 8.92 -8.69 -30.46
N PRO A 395 7.96 -7.88 -29.97
CA PRO A 395 6.65 -8.38 -29.59
C PRO A 395 5.79 -8.69 -30.83
N GLY A 396 5.32 -9.94 -30.94
CA GLY A 396 4.34 -10.36 -31.95
C GLY A 396 2.91 -10.39 -31.39
N LEU A 397 1.92 -10.04 -32.22
CA LEU A 397 0.49 -10.12 -31.92
C LEU A 397 -0.20 -11.26 -32.66
#